data_AF-A0A377DJP3-F1
#
_entry.id   AF-A0A377DJP3-F1
#
_cell.length_a   1.000
_cell.length_b   1.000
_cell.length_c   1.000
_cell.angle_alpha   90.00
_cell.angle_beta   90.00
_cell.angle_gamma   90.00
#
_symmetry.space_group_name_H-M   'P 1'
#
loop_
_entity.id
_entity.type
_entity.pdbx_description
1 polymer ?
#
loop_
_entity_poly.entity_id
_entity_poly.type
_entity_poly.pdbx_seq_one_letter_code
_entity_poly.pdbx_strand_id
1 'polypeptide(L)' 'MPALAITDFTNLCGLVKFYGAGHGAGIKPIVGADFNVQCDLLGDELTT' A
#
# COMPACT_ATOMS: atom_id res chain seq x y z
N MET A 1 7.14 19.08 -6.08
CA MET A 1 5.90 18.51 -5.54
C MET A 1 6.27 17.31 -4.67
N PRO A 2 5.92 17.30 -3.37
CA PRO A 2 6.19 16.16 -2.48
C PRO A 2 5.31 14.95 -2.82
N ALA A 3 5.71 13.75 -2.40
CA ALA A 3 4.99 12.50 -2.63
C ALA A 3 4.72 11.77 -1.31
N LEU A 4 3.61 11.02 -1.24
CA LEU A 4 3.22 10.22 -0.08
C LEU A 4 2.72 8.85 -0.53
N ALA A 5 3.13 7.79 0.17
CA ALA A 5 2.70 6.43 -0.09
C ALA A 5 1.61 5.96 0.90
N ILE A 6 0.64 5.19 0.41
CA ILE A 6 -0.26 4.37 1.22
C ILE A 6 -0.02 2.89 0.88
N THR A 7 0.09 2.05 1.90
CA THR A 7 0.16 0.58 1.77
C THR A 7 -0.91 -0.05 2.64
N ASP A 8 -2.02 -0.45 2.03
CA ASP A 8 -3.12 -1.11 2.74
C ASP A 8 -2.79 -2.59 2.97
N PHE A 9 -3.15 -3.15 4.13
CA PHE A 9 -2.87 -4.55 4.43
C PHE A 9 -3.77 -5.48 3.62
N THR A 10 -3.20 -6.20 2.65
CA THR A 10 -3.83 -7.19 1.76
C THR A 10 -4.99 -6.68 0.90
N ASN A 11 -5.14 -5.36 0.75
CA ASN A 11 -6.26 -4.77 0.00
C ASN A 11 -5.86 -3.43 -0.65
N LEU A 12 -6.80 -2.78 -1.34
CA LEU A 12 -6.65 -1.44 -1.93
C LEU A 12 -7.86 -0.54 -1.65
N CYS A 13 -8.56 -0.77 -0.54
CA CYS A 13 -9.82 -0.09 -0.23
C CYS A 13 -9.62 1.41 0.04
N GLY A 14 -8.44 1.82 0.53
CA GLY A 14 -8.07 3.22 0.77
C GLY A 14 -7.73 4.00 -0.50
N LEU A 15 -7.45 3.33 -1.62
CA LEU A 15 -6.99 3.89 -2.90
C LEU A 15 -7.79 5.13 -3.32
N VAL A 16 -9.11 4.97 -3.48
CA VAL A 16 -9.96 6.00 -4.12
C VAL A 16 -9.97 7.29 -3.29
N LYS A 17 -10.09 7.16 -1.96
CA LYS A 17 -10.10 8.30 -1.04
C LYS A 17 -8.72 8.96 -0.95
N PHE A 18 -7.66 8.15 -0.82
CA PHE A 18 -6.29 8.64 -0.70
C PHE A 18 -5.83 9.37 -1.97
N TYR A 19 -6.09 8.79 -3.15
CA TYR A 19 -5.73 9.40 -4.41
C TYR A 19 -6.44 10.74 -4.61
N GLY A 20 -7.75 10.79 -4.38
CA GLY A 20 -8.54 12.02 -4.51
C GLY A 20 -8.07 13.13 -3.56
N ALA A 21 -7.86 12.80 -2.28
CA ALA A 21 -7.39 13.76 -1.29
C ALA A 21 -5.95 14.23 -1.55
N GLY A 22 -5.04 13.30 -1.83
CA GLY A 22 -3.63 13.61 -2.11
C GLY A 22 -3.46 14.44 -3.38
N HIS A 23 -4.12 14.03 -4.47
CA HIS A 23 -4.09 14.77 -5.72
C HIS A 23 -4.71 16.17 -5.56
N GLY A 24 -5.85 16.29 -4.88
CA GLY A 24 -6.49 17.58 -4.59
C GLY A 24 -5.64 18.52 -3.72
N ALA A 25 -4.78 17.97 -2.86
CA ALA A 25 -3.82 18.73 -2.05
C ALA A 25 -2.50 19.05 -2.78
N GLY A 26 -2.36 18.68 -4.06
CA GLY A 26 -1.10 18.87 -4.81
C GLY A 26 0.04 17.98 -4.32
N ILE A 27 -0.26 16.84 -3.73
CA ILE A 27 0.70 15.79 -3.36
C ILE A 27 0.66 14.71 -4.43
N LYS A 28 1.81 14.15 -4.82
CA LYS A 28 1.84 12.97 -5.70
C LYS A 28 1.53 11.71 -4.87
N PRO A 29 0.34 11.08 -5.00
CA PRO A 29 0.07 9.83 -4.30
C PRO A 29 0.84 8.68 -4.94
N ILE A 30 1.41 7.81 -4.10
CA ILE A 30 1.94 6.49 -4.47
C ILE A 30 1.04 5.47 -3.78
N VAL A 31 0.52 4.52 -4.53
CA VAL A 31 -0.45 3.56 -3.97
C VAL A 31 0.11 2.15 -4.09
N GLY A 32 0.08 1.43 -2.99
CA GLY A 32 0.46 0.03 -2.90
C GLY A 32 -0.38 -0.71 -1.86
N ALA A 33 -0.02 -1.95 -1.62
CA ALA A 33 -0.60 -2.82 -0.61
C ALA A 33 0.48 -3.73 -0.07
N ASP A 34 0.39 -4.05 1.22
CA ASP A 34 1.25 -5.03 1.86
C ASP A 34 0.59 -6.41 1.69
N PHE A 35 1.35 -7.39 1.20
CA PHE A 35 0.83 -8.74 0.94
C PHE A 35 1.52 -9.76 1.83
N ASN A 36 0.72 -10.67 2.38
CA ASN A 36 1.23 -11.92 2.94
C ASN A 36 1.57 -12.85 1.78
N VAL A 37 2.87 -13.12 1.60
CA VAL A 37 3.38 -13.96 0.52
C VAL A 37 3.86 -15.28 1.11
N GLN A 38 3.31 -16.38 0.62
CA GLN A 38 3.79 -17.71 0.97
C GLN A 38 5.07 -18.01 0.21
N CYS A 39 6.08 -18.57 0.91
CA CYS A 39 7.35 -18.96 0.32
C CYS A 39 7.80 -20.31 0.88
N ASP A 40 7.84 -21.34 0.02
CA ASP A 40 8.21 -22.70 0.42
C ASP A 40 9.63 -22.80 1.01
N LEU A 41 10.55 -21.93 0.57
CA LEU A 41 11.94 -21.88 1.05
C LEU A 41 12.05 -21.33 2.48
N LEU A 42 11.08 -20.55 2.91
CA LEU A 42 11.11 -19.79 4.18
C LEU A 42 10.04 -20.28 5.17
N GLY A 43 9.20 -21.24 4.76
CA GLY A 43 8.18 -21.86 5.61
C GLY A 43 7.29 -20.82 6.30
N ASP A 44 7.04 -21.03 7.60
CA ASP A 44 6.23 -20.13 8.44
C ASP A 44 7.04 -18.98 9.06
N GLU A 45 8.32 -18.77 8.69
CA GLU A 45 9.16 -17.76 9.35
C GLU A 45 8.87 -16.31 8.91
N LEU A 46 8.17 -16.11 7.80
CA LEU A 46 7.94 -14.77 7.21
C LEU A 46 6.59 -14.13 7.54
N THR A 47 5.60 -14.92 7.95
CA THR A 47 4.23 -14.44 8.20
C THR A 47 3.72 -15.07 9.48
N THR A 48 3.77 -14.30 10.58
CA THR A 48 3.04 -14.61 11.83
C THR A 48 1.68 -13.93 11.85
#